data_AF-A0A183CXN8-F1
#
_entry.id   AF-A0A183CXN8-F1
#
_cell.length_a   1.000
_cell.length_b   1.000
_cell.length_c   1.000
_cell.angle_alpha   90.00
_cell.angle_beta   90.00
_cell.angle_gamma   90.00
#
_symmetry.space_group_name_H-M   'P 1'
#
loop_
_entity.id
_entity.type
_entity.pdbx_description
1 polymer ?
#
loop_
_entity_poly.entity_id
_entity_poly.type
_entity_poly.pdbx_seq_one_letter_code
_entity_poly.pdbx_strand_id
1 'polypeptide(L)'
;MSEILQKFSTMNSTISERFWLVTSAEDASSAHDRMQEMRSEVLSYTSKIQESIEEVDRLCTQGAELLTPDQFHSLKDHRNRLETMYNQLSDLTKFLLEFSNESSLLHSFINEKTRELTILKAESGDPQLLNKSRQLAKEIMDEVVAAEARLKSITALSARIQSEIDGYVVEMRMQYPNAQFPSIDAHELTATISRLQTDYEILLQNCHDLSAFLSQLKSLALAYSQNVESLNESITDLEQKISTAEARAPLATSFYQKLRQERNFPFFFFRLSELEALQHVSFEQASRTEAAARSAAELSSALIGTDAYERITHENQCQIDEFTRRFKLLIFAKLVSNLETFAQLCAIA
;
A
#
# COMPACT_ATOMS: atom_id res chain seq x y z
N MET A 1 15.70 34.89 -13.32
CA MET A 1 15.62 34.26 -11.97
C MET A 1 14.51 33.20 -11.90
N SER A 2 14.19 32.50 -13.01
CA SER A 2 13.13 31.47 -13.07
C SER A 2 13.65 30.14 -13.64
N GLU A 3 14.60 30.16 -14.58
CA GLU A 3 15.20 28.92 -15.13
C GLU A 3 16.08 28.16 -14.12
N ILE A 4 16.75 28.85 -13.18
CA ILE A 4 17.60 28.18 -12.18
C ILE A 4 16.72 27.47 -11.14
N LEU A 5 15.60 28.06 -10.73
CA LEU A 5 14.61 27.44 -9.85
C LEU A 5 13.84 26.32 -10.54
N GLN A 6 13.55 26.47 -11.83
CA GLN A 6 12.93 25.41 -12.63
C GLN A 6 13.90 24.23 -12.81
N LYS A 7 15.18 24.47 -13.11
CA LYS A 7 16.23 23.43 -13.12
C LYS A 7 16.45 22.79 -11.76
N PHE A 8 16.31 23.53 -10.65
CA PHE A 8 16.36 22.97 -9.31
C PHE A 8 15.14 22.09 -9.02
N SER A 9 13.94 22.48 -9.47
CA SER A 9 12.73 21.67 -9.31
C SER A 9 12.73 20.41 -10.18
N THR A 10 13.29 20.49 -11.40
CA THR A 10 13.46 19.33 -12.29
C THR A 10 14.59 18.42 -11.81
N MET A 11 15.67 18.95 -11.21
CA MET A 11 16.64 18.12 -10.48
C MET A 11 16.01 17.48 -9.24
N ASN A 12 15.18 18.20 -8.48
CA ASN A 12 14.54 17.66 -7.28
C ASN A 12 13.47 16.60 -7.62
N SER A 13 12.79 16.72 -8.77
CA SER A 13 11.87 15.69 -9.27
C SER A 13 12.60 14.50 -9.88
N THR A 14 13.71 14.71 -10.59
CA THR A 14 14.53 13.61 -11.16
C THR A 14 15.35 12.88 -10.08
N ILE A 15 15.65 13.55 -8.95
CA ILE A 15 16.25 12.95 -7.76
C ILE A 15 15.18 12.23 -6.92
N SER A 16 13.93 12.73 -6.87
CA SER A 16 12.83 12.04 -6.16
C SER A 16 12.26 10.85 -6.94
N GLU A 17 12.26 10.87 -8.28
CA GLU A 17 11.78 9.77 -9.12
C GLU A 17 12.81 8.65 -9.32
N ARG A 18 14.04 8.80 -8.81
CA ARG A 18 15.09 7.75 -8.88
C ARG A 18 15.52 7.19 -7.53
N PHE A 19 14.83 7.52 -6.43
CA PHE A 19 15.24 7.14 -5.09
C PHE A 19 14.46 5.98 -4.44
N TRP A 20 13.56 5.30 -5.17
CA TRP A 20 12.72 4.25 -4.59
C TRP A 20 12.78 2.86 -5.26
N LEU A 21 13.87 2.56 -5.96
CA LEU A 21 13.99 1.26 -6.65
C LEU A 21 15.28 0.48 -6.39
N VAL A 22 16.08 0.88 -5.40
CA VAL A 22 17.27 0.11 -5.00
C VAL A 22 17.53 0.30 -3.50
N THR A 23 16.68 -0.28 -2.63
CA THR A 23 17.16 -0.73 -1.31
C THR A 23 17.90 -2.04 -1.59
N SER A 24 19.17 -1.88 -1.95
CA SER A 24 19.92 -2.83 -2.77
C SER A 24 20.05 -4.19 -2.07
N ALA A 25 19.85 -5.26 -2.84
CA ALA A 25 20.32 -6.59 -2.46
C ALA A 25 21.84 -6.60 -2.16
N GLU A 26 22.59 -5.59 -2.64
CA GLU A 26 24.00 -5.33 -2.33
C GLU A 26 24.24 -5.00 -0.84
N ASP A 27 23.34 -4.31 -0.15
CA ASP A 27 23.47 -3.97 1.27
C ASP A 27 23.10 -5.14 2.20
N ALA A 28 22.17 -5.99 1.77
CA ALA A 28 21.84 -7.25 2.46
C ALA A 28 22.93 -8.31 2.23
N SER A 29 23.45 -8.42 1.00
CA SER A 29 24.57 -9.31 0.67
C SER A 29 25.83 -8.89 1.42
N SER A 30 26.17 -7.61 1.44
CA SER A 30 27.36 -7.13 2.18
C SER A 30 27.24 -7.31 3.68
N ALA A 31 26.06 -7.10 4.28
CA ALA A 31 25.82 -7.41 5.68
C ALA A 31 25.93 -8.93 5.96
N HIS A 32 25.41 -9.77 5.05
CA HIS A 32 25.56 -11.22 5.14
C HIS A 32 27.02 -11.65 5.06
N ASP A 33 27.79 -11.10 4.11
CA ASP A 33 29.21 -11.40 3.93
C ASP A 33 30.02 -11.02 5.19
N ARG A 34 29.76 -9.85 5.77
CA ARG A 34 30.37 -9.42 7.04
C ARG A 34 29.96 -10.29 8.23
N MET A 35 28.72 -10.77 8.28
CA MET A 35 28.29 -11.74 9.30
C MET A 35 29.00 -13.09 9.12
N GLN A 36 29.24 -13.54 7.88
CA GLN A 36 30.03 -14.75 7.63
C GLN A 36 31.50 -14.56 7.99
N GLU A 37 32.05 -13.37 7.81
CA GLU A 37 33.40 -13.01 8.27
C GLU A 37 33.49 -13.11 9.80
N MET A 38 32.58 -12.44 10.53
CA MET A 38 32.50 -12.52 12.00
C MET A 38 32.38 -13.96 12.50
N ARG A 39 31.53 -14.77 11.85
CA ARG A 39 31.40 -16.20 12.16
C ARG A 39 32.70 -16.96 11.90
N SER A 40 33.40 -16.67 10.81
CA SER A 40 34.68 -17.32 10.47
C SER A 40 35.77 -16.98 11.47
N GLU A 41 35.81 -15.74 11.95
CA GLU A 41 36.71 -15.32 13.03
C GLU A 41 36.44 -16.08 14.33
N VAL A 42 35.16 -16.16 14.76
CA VAL A 42 34.77 -16.91 15.97
C VAL A 42 35.12 -18.40 15.85
N LEU A 43 34.90 -19.01 14.67
CA LEU A 43 35.31 -20.39 14.41
C LEU A 43 36.83 -20.58 14.49
N SER A 44 37.61 -19.62 14.00
CA SER A 44 39.07 -19.65 14.12
C SER A 44 39.53 -19.61 15.58
N TYR A 45 38.92 -18.74 16.41
CA TYR A 45 39.21 -18.70 17.85
C TYR A 45 38.80 -19.98 18.55
N THR A 46 37.65 -20.55 18.21
CA THR A 46 37.16 -21.82 18.76
C THR A 46 38.16 -22.97 18.49
N SER A 47 38.70 -23.06 17.26
CA SER A 47 39.72 -24.05 16.89
C SER A 47 41.01 -23.89 17.71
N LYS A 48 41.48 -22.66 17.90
CA LYS A 48 42.70 -22.39 18.70
C LYS A 48 42.53 -22.75 20.17
N ILE A 49 41.36 -22.50 20.75
CA ILE A 49 41.07 -22.90 22.13
C ILE A 49 41.03 -24.42 22.24
N GLN A 50 40.43 -25.11 21.26
CA GLN A 50 40.41 -26.57 21.23
C GLN A 50 41.82 -27.17 21.19
N GLU A 51 42.68 -26.69 20.29
CA GLU A 51 44.09 -27.10 20.23
C GLU A 51 44.82 -26.86 21.57
N SER A 52 44.52 -25.75 22.24
CA SER A 52 45.09 -25.44 23.56
C SER A 52 44.58 -26.37 24.66
N ILE A 53 43.31 -26.80 24.62
CA ILE A 53 42.76 -27.79 25.57
C ILE A 53 43.45 -29.14 25.35
N GLU A 54 43.58 -29.58 24.09
CA GLU A 54 44.23 -30.84 23.73
C GLU A 54 45.69 -30.87 24.19
N GLU A 55 46.42 -29.76 24.06
CA GLU A 55 47.79 -29.64 24.56
C GLU A 55 47.86 -29.65 26.09
N VAL A 56 46.92 -28.99 26.79
CA VAL A 56 46.85 -29.03 28.25
C VAL A 56 46.53 -30.44 28.76
N ASP A 57 45.60 -31.16 28.10
CA ASP A 57 45.28 -32.55 28.41
C ASP A 57 46.49 -33.47 28.15
N ARG A 58 47.27 -33.20 27.08
CA ARG A 58 48.55 -33.88 26.83
C ARG A 58 49.56 -33.62 27.95
N LEU A 59 49.71 -32.39 28.41
CA LEU A 59 50.61 -32.04 29.53
C LEU A 59 50.16 -32.68 30.85
N CYS A 60 48.85 -32.78 31.09
CA CYS A 60 48.30 -33.46 32.26
C CYS A 60 48.51 -34.98 32.23
N THR A 61 48.63 -35.60 31.05
CA THR A 61 48.80 -37.05 30.91
C THR A 61 50.27 -37.46 30.76
N GLN A 62 51.08 -36.70 30.03
CA GLN A 62 52.47 -37.02 29.71
C GLN A 62 53.49 -36.26 30.59
N GLY A 63 53.11 -35.10 31.13
CA GLY A 63 53.97 -34.24 31.95
C GLY A 63 53.71 -34.34 33.46
N ALA A 64 52.77 -35.17 33.90
CA ALA A 64 52.33 -35.23 35.30
C ALA A 64 53.46 -35.52 36.30
N GLU A 65 54.44 -36.33 35.90
CA GLU A 65 55.59 -36.69 36.74
C GLU A 65 56.62 -35.56 36.90
N LEU A 66 56.57 -34.55 36.01
CA LEU A 66 57.51 -33.42 35.96
C LEU A 66 56.95 -32.16 36.63
N LEU A 67 55.68 -32.16 37.02
CA LEU A 67 54.99 -31.01 37.60
C LEU A 67 54.84 -31.16 39.11
N THR A 68 55.06 -30.07 39.83
CA THR A 68 54.68 -29.98 41.25
C THR A 68 53.16 -30.01 41.40
N PRO A 69 52.62 -30.41 42.58
CA PRO A 69 51.17 -30.39 42.82
C PRO A 69 50.51 -29.04 42.52
N ASP A 70 51.18 -27.93 42.85
CA ASP A 70 50.69 -26.57 42.59
C ASP A 70 50.65 -26.26 41.09
N GLN A 71 51.67 -26.67 40.33
CA GLN A 71 51.70 -26.51 38.88
C GLN A 71 50.62 -27.36 38.19
N PHE A 72 50.39 -28.58 38.70
CA PHE A 72 49.33 -29.46 38.18
C PHE A 72 47.93 -28.89 38.47
N HIS A 73 47.70 -28.34 39.67
CA HIS A 73 46.45 -27.65 39.98
C HIS A 73 46.24 -26.41 39.12
N SER A 74 47.27 -25.57 38.96
CA SER A 74 47.19 -24.39 38.07
C SER A 74 46.90 -24.77 36.62
N LEU A 75 47.45 -25.89 36.13
CA LEU A 75 47.23 -26.40 34.78
C LEU A 75 45.78 -26.87 34.59
N LYS A 76 45.22 -27.57 35.59
CA LYS A 76 43.83 -28.03 35.58
C LYS A 76 42.83 -26.86 35.66
N ASP A 77 43.15 -25.84 36.45
CA ASP A 77 42.35 -24.61 36.51
C ASP A 77 42.38 -23.88 35.17
N HIS A 78 43.53 -23.84 34.48
CA HIS A 78 43.64 -23.28 33.15
C HIS A 78 42.82 -24.06 32.11
N ARG A 79 42.86 -25.41 32.17
CA ARG A 79 42.03 -26.29 31.33
C ARG A 79 40.54 -26.01 31.48
N ASN A 80 40.05 -25.91 32.73
CA ASN A 80 38.64 -25.63 33.01
C ASN A 80 38.20 -24.26 32.48
N ARG A 81 39.09 -23.26 32.52
CA ARG A 81 38.83 -21.93 31.94
C ARG A 81 38.77 -22.00 30.41
N LEU A 82 39.71 -22.68 29.77
CA LEU A 82 39.69 -22.88 28.32
C LEU A 82 38.41 -23.61 27.87
N GLU A 83 37.98 -24.64 28.59
CA GLU A 83 36.72 -25.34 28.31
C GLU A 83 35.50 -24.42 28.46
N THR A 84 35.49 -23.55 29.47
CA THR A 84 34.43 -22.54 29.65
C THR A 84 34.38 -21.57 28.45
N MET A 85 35.54 -21.06 28.03
CA MET A 85 35.65 -20.18 26.87
C MET A 85 35.26 -20.88 25.56
N TYR A 86 35.64 -22.15 25.38
CA TYR A 86 35.25 -22.96 24.23
C TYR A 86 33.72 -23.06 24.13
N ASN A 87 33.05 -23.37 25.25
CA ASN A 87 31.60 -23.50 25.28
C ASN A 87 30.90 -22.16 24.97
N GLN A 88 31.40 -21.05 25.52
CA GLN A 88 30.89 -19.70 25.22
C GLN A 88 31.02 -19.35 23.72
N LEU A 89 32.20 -19.57 23.10
CA LEU A 89 32.40 -19.29 21.66
C LEU A 89 31.58 -20.23 20.76
N SER A 90 31.39 -21.48 21.18
CA SER A 90 30.52 -22.44 20.49
C SER A 90 29.07 -21.95 20.47
N ASP A 91 28.56 -21.47 21.61
CA ASP A 91 27.20 -20.93 21.70
C ASP A 91 27.05 -19.61 20.94
N LEU A 92 28.06 -18.73 21.01
CA LEU A 92 28.11 -17.51 20.19
C LEU A 92 28.01 -17.82 18.69
N THR A 93 28.71 -18.86 18.22
CA THR A 93 28.63 -19.31 16.82
C THR A 93 27.22 -19.77 16.45
N LYS A 94 26.52 -20.48 17.34
CA LYS A 94 25.13 -20.91 17.12
C LYS A 94 24.19 -19.71 17.06
N PHE A 95 24.33 -18.74 17.97
CA PHE A 95 23.49 -17.54 17.97
C PHE A 95 23.70 -16.70 16.72
N LEU A 96 24.94 -16.52 16.26
CA LEU A 96 25.23 -15.81 15.01
C LEU A 96 24.60 -16.50 13.78
N LEU A 97 24.61 -17.83 13.75
CA LEU A 97 23.96 -18.61 12.69
C LEU A 97 22.44 -18.45 12.71
N GLU A 98 21.83 -18.56 13.90
CA GLU A 98 20.40 -18.36 14.10
C GLU A 98 19.97 -16.94 13.70
N PHE A 99 20.76 -15.93 14.10
CA PHE A 99 20.52 -14.53 13.75
C PHE A 99 20.56 -14.31 12.24
N SER A 100 21.57 -14.84 11.56
CA SER A 100 21.72 -14.73 10.11
C SER A 100 20.53 -15.39 9.37
N ASN A 101 20.13 -16.58 9.81
CA ASN A 101 18.99 -17.30 9.23
C ASN A 101 17.67 -16.56 9.44
N GLU A 102 17.36 -16.17 10.68
CA GLU A 102 16.10 -15.50 11.01
C GLU A 102 15.99 -14.11 10.35
N SER A 103 17.10 -13.36 10.32
CA SER A 103 17.16 -12.07 9.62
C SER A 103 16.91 -12.22 8.11
N SER A 104 17.51 -13.24 7.47
CA SER A 104 17.35 -13.51 6.04
C SER A 104 15.92 -13.91 5.70
N LEU A 105 15.29 -14.73 6.55
CA LEU A 105 13.91 -15.15 6.37
C LEU A 105 12.94 -13.99 6.58
N LEU A 106 13.17 -13.10 7.56
CA LEU A 106 12.35 -11.91 7.74
C LEU A 106 12.50 -10.93 6.56
N HIS A 107 13.72 -10.72 6.06
CA HIS A 107 13.95 -9.87 4.90
C HIS A 107 13.24 -10.43 3.65
N SER A 108 13.30 -11.74 3.43
CA SER A 108 12.60 -12.42 2.33
C SER A 108 11.08 -12.25 2.44
N PHE A 109 10.53 -12.42 3.65
CA PHE A 109 9.12 -12.18 3.93
C PHE A 109 8.71 -10.73 3.62
N ILE A 110 9.50 -9.75 4.05
CA ILE A 110 9.21 -8.33 3.80
C ILE A 110 9.17 -8.05 2.29
N ASN A 111 10.14 -8.56 1.52
CA ASN A 111 10.19 -8.39 0.08
C ASN A 111 9.00 -9.06 -0.64
N GLU A 112 8.64 -10.27 -0.22
CA GLU A 112 7.48 -10.99 -0.73
C GLU A 112 6.19 -10.20 -0.48
N LYS A 113 5.95 -9.75 0.76
CA LYS A 113 4.73 -8.99 1.10
C LYS A 113 4.67 -7.61 0.47
N THR A 114 5.81 -6.93 0.32
CA THR A 114 5.89 -5.67 -0.43
C THR A 114 5.44 -5.86 -1.89
N ARG A 115 5.87 -6.96 -2.52
CA ARG A 115 5.46 -7.32 -3.88
C ARG A 115 3.97 -7.68 -3.94
N GLU A 116 3.48 -8.51 -3.02
CA GLU A 116 2.06 -8.87 -2.95
C GLU A 116 1.17 -7.63 -2.81
N LEU A 117 1.52 -6.68 -1.93
CA LEU A 117 0.78 -5.42 -1.77
C LEU A 117 0.78 -4.57 -3.05
N THR A 118 1.91 -4.52 -3.76
CA THR A 118 2.02 -3.74 -4.99
C THR A 118 1.10 -4.32 -6.07
N ILE A 119 1.11 -5.64 -6.23
CA ILE A 119 0.22 -6.35 -7.17
C ILE A 119 -1.24 -6.14 -6.76
N LEU A 120 -1.55 -6.35 -5.48
CA LEU A 120 -2.91 -6.20 -4.97
C LEU A 120 -3.43 -4.78 -5.19
N LYS A 121 -2.60 -3.75 -4.98
CA LYS A 121 -2.95 -2.36 -5.24
C LYS A 121 -3.31 -2.16 -6.71
N ALA A 122 -2.45 -2.64 -7.63
CA ALA A 122 -2.69 -2.53 -9.08
C ALA A 122 -4.01 -3.20 -9.51
N GLU A 123 -4.29 -4.39 -8.98
CA GLU A 123 -5.48 -5.19 -9.32
C GLU A 123 -6.76 -4.72 -8.61
N SER A 124 -6.65 -3.94 -7.53
CA SER A 124 -7.78 -3.53 -6.69
C SER A 124 -8.61 -2.37 -7.21
N GLY A 125 -8.26 -1.83 -8.38
CA GLY A 125 -8.99 -0.73 -9.01
C GLY A 125 -10.41 -1.07 -9.45
N ASP A 126 -10.80 -2.35 -9.51
CA ASP A 126 -12.16 -2.74 -9.90
C ASP A 126 -13.15 -2.67 -8.71
N PRO A 127 -14.17 -1.79 -8.75
CA PRO A 127 -15.19 -1.69 -7.71
C PRO A 127 -15.97 -2.99 -7.46
N GLN A 128 -16.10 -3.85 -8.46
CA GLN A 128 -16.81 -5.14 -8.33
C GLN A 128 -16.01 -6.15 -7.51
N LEU A 129 -14.67 -6.07 -7.58
CA LEU A 129 -13.75 -6.97 -6.87
C LEU A 129 -13.30 -6.39 -5.53
N LEU A 130 -13.69 -5.16 -5.20
CA LEU A 130 -13.18 -4.41 -4.06
C LEU A 130 -13.33 -5.11 -2.70
N ASN A 131 -14.42 -5.85 -2.48
CA ASN A 131 -14.61 -6.62 -1.25
C ASN A 131 -13.58 -7.77 -1.13
N LYS A 132 -13.26 -8.43 -2.25
CA LYS A 132 -12.21 -9.46 -2.30
C LYS A 132 -10.85 -8.84 -2.04
N SER A 133 -10.53 -7.72 -2.70
CA SER A 133 -9.25 -7.02 -2.49
C SER A 133 -9.08 -6.54 -1.05
N ARG A 134 -10.15 -6.08 -0.39
CA ARG A 134 -10.14 -5.72 1.03
C ARG A 134 -9.89 -6.91 1.96
N GLN A 135 -10.47 -8.06 1.65
CA GLN A 135 -10.25 -9.27 2.44
C GLN A 135 -8.79 -9.72 2.32
N LEU A 136 -8.24 -9.75 1.10
CA LEU A 136 -6.82 -10.06 0.86
C LEU A 136 -5.88 -9.06 1.53
N ALA A 137 -6.18 -7.75 1.44
CA ALA A 137 -5.37 -6.73 2.11
C ALA A 137 -5.37 -6.89 3.63
N LYS A 138 -6.50 -7.32 4.21
CA LYS A 138 -6.61 -7.64 5.63
C LYS A 138 -5.78 -8.87 6.01
N GLU A 139 -5.85 -9.93 5.21
CA GLU A 139 -5.03 -11.14 5.44
C GLU A 139 -3.54 -10.83 5.42
N ILE A 140 -3.07 -10.06 4.43
CA ILE A 140 -1.68 -9.58 4.38
C ILE A 140 -1.34 -8.74 5.61
N MET A 141 -2.23 -7.83 6.01
CA MET A 141 -2.01 -7.00 7.21
C MET A 141 -1.88 -7.85 8.49
N ASP A 142 -2.76 -8.83 8.66
CA ASP A 142 -2.73 -9.73 9.82
C ASP A 142 -1.41 -10.55 9.86
N GLU A 143 -0.92 -11.01 8.70
CA GLU A 143 0.39 -11.67 8.57
C GLU A 143 1.56 -10.73 8.90
N VAL A 144 1.54 -9.49 8.41
CA VAL A 144 2.58 -8.48 8.71
C VAL A 144 2.58 -8.11 10.19
N VAL A 145 1.41 -7.95 10.82
CA VAL A 145 1.32 -7.70 12.26
C VAL A 145 1.87 -8.89 13.06
N ALA A 146 1.60 -10.14 12.64
CA ALA A 146 2.15 -11.31 13.30
C ALA A 146 3.69 -11.39 13.18
N ALA A 147 4.27 -10.91 12.08
CA ALA A 147 5.72 -10.88 11.86
C ALA A 147 6.47 -9.94 12.82
N GLU A 148 5.79 -9.01 13.50
CA GLU A 148 6.39 -8.15 14.53
C GLU A 148 7.04 -8.96 15.66
N ALA A 149 6.42 -10.08 16.04
CA ALA A 149 6.95 -10.98 17.08
C ALA A 149 8.30 -11.58 16.67
N ARG A 150 8.46 -11.88 15.37
CA ARG A 150 9.73 -12.37 14.83
C ARG A 150 10.81 -11.30 14.88
N LEU A 151 10.49 -10.07 14.48
CA LEU A 151 11.42 -8.93 14.58
C LEU A 151 11.89 -8.69 16.02
N LYS A 152 10.97 -8.78 16.99
CA LYS A 152 11.29 -8.71 18.43
C LYS A 152 12.21 -9.84 18.87
N SER A 153 11.96 -11.07 18.39
CA SER A 153 12.83 -12.22 18.67
C SER A 153 14.24 -12.04 18.12
N ILE A 154 14.39 -11.57 16.88
CA ILE A 154 15.70 -11.29 16.26
C ILE A 154 16.43 -10.17 17.02
N THR A 155 15.71 -9.13 17.45
CA THR A 155 16.27 -8.04 18.27
C THR A 155 16.80 -8.56 19.62
N ALA A 156 16.02 -9.43 20.28
CA ALA A 156 16.46 -10.07 21.52
C ALA A 156 17.67 -10.98 21.33
N LEU A 157 17.73 -11.71 20.21
CA LEU A 157 18.88 -12.53 19.84
C LEU A 157 20.14 -11.69 19.61
N SER A 158 20.03 -10.54 18.92
CA SER A 158 21.14 -9.59 18.76
C SER A 158 21.65 -9.07 20.11
N ALA A 159 20.75 -8.70 21.03
CA ALA A 159 21.14 -8.26 22.37
C ALA A 159 21.84 -9.37 23.17
N ARG A 160 21.41 -10.62 23.00
CA ARG A 160 22.07 -11.78 23.61
C ARG A 160 23.48 -11.99 23.04
N ILE A 161 23.64 -11.93 21.72
CA ILE A 161 24.94 -12.04 21.05
C ILE A 161 25.90 -10.95 21.55
N GLN A 162 25.42 -9.70 21.64
CA GLN A 162 26.20 -8.59 22.20
C GLN A 162 26.66 -8.89 23.64
N SER A 163 25.74 -9.36 24.48
CA SER A 163 26.07 -9.69 25.88
C SER A 163 27.12 -10.79 26.00
N GLU A 164 27.09 -11.81 25.14
CA GLU A 164 28.10 -12.88 25.11
C GLU A 164 29.47 -12.36 24.63
N ILE A 165 29.49 -11.49 23.61
CA ILE A 165 30.72 -10.82 23.14
C ILE A 165 31.32 -9.96 24.26
N ASP A 166 30.50 -9.14 24.92
CA ASP A 166 30.95 -8.28 26.01
C ASP A 166 31.47 -9.11 27.19
N GLY A 167 30.76 -10.20 27.53
CA GLY A 167 31.19 -11.17 28.55
C GLY A 167 32.56 -11.78 28.25
N TYR A 168 32.75 -12.25 27.01
CA TYR A 168 34.03 -12.79 26.54
C TYR A 168 35.16 -11.76 26.62
N VAL A 169 34.92 -10.51 26.20
CA VAL A 169 35.92 -9.43 26.26
C VAL A 169 36.31 -9.10 27.71
N VAL A 170 35.34 -9.06 28.62
CA VAL A 170 35.60 -8.83 30.06
C VAL A 170 36.43 -9.96 30.64
N GLU A 171 36.06 -11.21 30.36
CA GLU A 171 36.80 -12.39 30.83
C GLU A 171 38.24 -12.40 30.30
N MET A 172 38.42 -12.11 29.01
CA MET A 172 39.74 -12.02 28.38
C MET A 172 40.63 -10.91 28.98
N ARG A 173 40.06 -9.73 29.26
CA ARG A 173 40.78 -8.62 29.91
C ARG A 173 41.16 -8.93 31.36
N MET A 174 40.32 -9.67 32.09
CA MET A 174 40.65 -10.13 33.44
C MET A 174 41.81 -11.12 33.42
N GLN A 175 41.83 -12.03 32.44
CA GLN A 175 42.85 -13.08 32.34
C GLN A 175 44.18 -12.58 31.78
N TYR A 176 44.17 -11.63 30.84
CA TYR A 176 45.36 -11.08 30.21
C TYR A 176 45.31 -9.54 30.20
N PRO A 177 45.62 -8.88 31.32
CA PRO A 177 45.50 -7.41 31.46
C PRO A 177 46.35 -6.61 30.48
N ASN A 178 47.44 -7.22 29.98
CA ASN A 178 48.41 -6.60 29.08
C ASN A 178 48.17 -6.95 27.60
N ALA A 179 47.19 -7.80 27.28
CA ALA A 179 46.89 -8.19 25.91
C ALA A 179 45.95 -7.18 25.24
N GLN A 180 46.29 -6.77 24.02
CA GLN A 180 45.37 -6.02 23.16
C GLN A 180 44.47 -7.03 22.44
N PHE A 181 43.19 -7.07 22.84
CA PHE A 181 42.20 -7.88 22.16
C PHE A 181 41.56 -7.07 21.03
N PRO A 182 41.45 -7.64 19.81
CA PRO A 182 40.66 -7.02 18.76
C PRO A 182 39.20 -6.89 19.24
N SER A 183 38.61 -5.74 18.96
CA SER A 183 37.18 -5.49 19.20
C SER A 183 36.39 -6.33 18.21
N ILE A 184 35.57 -7.27 18.68
CA ILE A 184 34.55 -7.88 17.84
C ILE A 184 33.51 -6.79 17.56
N ASP A 185 33.45 -6.30 16.33
CA ASP A 185 32.56 -5.21 15.95
C ASP A 185 31.13 -5.72 15.77
N ALA A 186 30.29 -5.44 16.76
CA ALA A 186 28.88 -5.79 16.74
C ALA A 186 27.99 -4.71 16.09
N HIS A 187 28.58 -3.65 15.52
CA HIS A 187 27.85 -2.62 14.79
C HIS A 187 27.01 -3.23 13.65
N GLU A 188 27.48 -4.29 13.00
CA GLU A 188 26.77 -4.96 11.91
C GLU A 188 25.45 -5.62 12.36
N LEU A 189 25.39 -6.15 13.59
CA LEU A 189 24.15 -6.69 14.16
C LEU A 189 23.12 -5.58 14.34
N THR A 190 23.56 -4.47 14.95
CA THR A 190 22.71 -3.29 15.18
C THR A 190 22.24 -2.68 13.86
N ALA A 191 23.13 -2.60 12.85
CA ALA A 191 22.79 -2.08 11.53
C ALA A 191 21.76 -2.96 10.82
N THR A 192 21.90 -4.29 10.93
CA THR A 192 20.94 -5.25 10.35
C THR A 192 19.57 -5.12 11.01
N ILE A 193 19.52 -5.03 12.35
CA ILE A 193 18.26 -4.82 13.09
C ILE A 193 17.58 -3.51 12.67
N SER A 194 18.31 -2.39 12.66
CA SER A 194 17.76 -1.09 12.28
C SER A 194 17.18 -1.08 10.87
N ARG A 195 17.83 -1.79 9.94
CA ARG A 195 17.32 -1.95 8.57
C ARG A 195 16.04 -2.78 8.52
N LEU A 196 16.03 -3.95 9.16
CA LEU A 196 14.84 -4.80 9.26
C LEU A 196 13.66 -4.07 9.91
N GLN A 197 13.92 -3.28 10.95
CA GLN A 197 12.91 -2.43 11.60
C GLN A 197 12.36 -1.40 10.62
N THR A 198 13.23 -0.68 9.92
CA THR A 198 12.83 0.34 8.93
C THR A 198 12.00 -0.28 7.81
N ASP A 199 12.46 -1.37 7.22
CA ASP A 199 11.77 -2.06 6.13
C ASP A 199 10.40 -2.61 6.58
N TYR A 200 10.33 -3.13 7.82
CA TYR A 200 9.10 -3.59 8.44
C TYR A 200 8.09 -2.45 8.65
N GLU A 201 8.54 -1.32 9.20
CA GLU A 201 7.69 -0.14 9.43
C GLU A 201 7.14 0.42 8.12
N ILE A 202 7.96 0.47 7.07
CA ILE A 202 7.52 0.87 5.73
C ILE A 202 6.47 -0.09 5.19
N LEU A 203 6.68 -1.40 5.34
CA LEU A 203 5.71 -2.41 4.92
C LEU A 203 4.38 -2.25 5.66
N LEU A 204 4.43 -2.07 6.98
CA LEU A 204 3.25 -1.86 7.81
C LEU A 204 2.48 -0.58 7.41
N GLN A 205 3.20 0.50 7.13
CA GLN A 205 2.61 1.74 6.62
C GLN A 205 1.95 1.51 5.25
N ASN A 206 2.60 0.78 4.34
CA ASN A 206 2.02 0.44 3.04
C ASN A 206 0.73 -0.38 3.16
N CYS A 207 0.63 -1.29 4.15
CA CYS A 207 -0.62 -2.00 4.44
C CYS A 207 -1.74 -1.04 4.88
N HIS A 208 -1.43 -0.08 5.76
CA HIS A 208 -2.38 0.93 6.19
C HIS A 208 -2.84 1.83 5.04
N ASP A 209 -1.90 2.27 4.20
CA ASP A 209 -2.17 3.10 3.03
C ASP A 209 -3.05 2.36 2.01
N LEU A 210 -2.79 1.07 1.77
CA LEU A 210 -3.65 0.24 0.92
C LEU A 210 -5.07 0.11 1.50
N SER A 211 -5.20 -0.15 2.80
CA SER A 211 -6.52 -0.23 3.45
C SER A 211 -7.30 1.08 3.36
N ALA A 212 -6.62 2.22 3.55
CA ALA A 212 -7.20 3.55 3.41
C ALA A 212 -7.64 3.81 1.96
N PHE A 213 -6.77 3.50 1.00
CA PHE A 213 -7.06 3.56 -0.43
C PHE A 213 -8.32 2.77 -0.80
N LEU A 214 -8.41 1.49 -0.40
CA LEU A 214 -9.56 0.65 -0.69
C LEU A 214 -10.86 1.16 -0.05
N SER A 215 -10.75 1.78 1.13
CA SER A 215 -11.89 2.37 1.82
C SER A 215 -12.38 3.64 1.13
N GLN A 216 -11.46 4.49 0.67
CA GLN A 216 -11.77 5.67 -0.13
C GLN A 216 -12.40 5.27 -1.47
N LEU A 217 -11.81 4.30 -2.16
CA LEU A 217 -12.32 3.81 -3.44
C LEU A 217 -13.75 3.27 -3.31
N LYS A 218 -14.05 2.56 -2.22
CA LYS A 218 -15.43 2.10 -1.91
C LYS A 218 -16.40 3.26 -1.77
N SER A 219 -16.01 4.29 -1.02
CA SER A 219 -16.85 5.47 -0.80
C SER A 219 -17.16 6.18 -2.11
N LEU A 220 -16.14 6.39 -2.95
CA LEU A 220 -16.28 7.06 -4.25
C LEU A 220 -17.12 6.25 -5.22
N ALA A 221 -16.91 4.92 -5.29
CA ALA A 221 -17.70 4.03 -6.13
C ALA A 221 -19.19 4.03 -5.72
N LEU A 222 -19.48 4.03 -4.42
CA LEU A 222 -20.86 4.12 -3.91
C LEU A 222 -21.50 5.46 -4.26
N ALA A 223 -20.79 6.58 -4.07
CA ALA A 223 -21.29 7.91 -4.41
C ALA A 223 -21.58 8.03 -5.91
N TYR A 224 -20.68 7.51 -6.76
CA TYR A 224 -20.87 7.47 -8.21
C TYR A 224 -22.09 6.64 -8.60
N SER A 225 -22.22 5.41 -8.07
CA SER A 225 -23.38 4.53 -8.36
C SER A 225 -24.70 5.21 -7.99
N GLN A 226 -24.77 5.82 -6.80
CA GLN A 226 -25.97 6.53 -6.33
C GLN A 226 -26.33 7.72 -7.22
N ASN A 227 -25.34 8.53 -7.64
CA ASN A 227 -25.58 9.67 -8.52
C ASN A 227 -26.07 9.22 -9.90
N VAL A 228 -25.48 8.16 -10.45
CA VAL A 228 -25.85 7.59 -11.75
C VAL A 228 -27.24 6.97 -11.72
N GLU A 229 -27.57 6.20 -10.68
CA GLU A 229 -28.89 5.61 -10.50
C GLU A 229 -29.96 6.69 -10.39
N SER A 230 -29.75 7.69 -9.52
CA SER A 230 -30.67 8.81 -9.33
C SER A 230 -30.86 9.63 -10.62
N LEU A 231 -29.78 9.87 -11.37
CA LEU A 231 -29.84 10.56 -12.66
C LEU A 231 -30.64 9.75 -13.68
N ASN A 232 -30.40 8.44 -13.78
CA ASN A 232 -31.09 7.56 -14.70
C ASN A 232 -32.59 7.45 -14.41
N GLU A 233 -32.97 7.29 -13.13
CA GLU A 233 -34.37 7.30 -12.70
C GLU A 233 -35.06 8.59 -13.12
N SER A 234 -34.41 9.72 -12.84
CA SER A 234 -34.96 11.04 -13.14
C SER A 234 -35.07 11.32 -14.65
N ILE A 235 -34.10 10.87 -15.47
CA ILE A 235 -34.19 10.99 -16.93
C ILE A 235 -35.31 10.10 -17.48
N THR A 236 -35.46 8.89 -16.95
CA THR A 236 -36.50 7.94 -17.37
C THR A 236 -37.90 8.44 -17.02
N ASP A 237 -38.10 9.01 -15.83
CA ASP A 237 -39.37 9.65 -15.43
C ASP A 237 -39.72 10.84 -16.35
N LEU A 238 -38.72 11.65 -16.72
CA LEU A 238 -38.91 12.74 -17.68
C LEU A 238 -39.28 12.24 -19.08
N GLU A 239 -38.58 11.23 -19.59
CA GLU A 239 -38.89 10.60 -20.89
C GLU A 239 -40.32 10.07 -20.90
N GLN A 240 -40.78 9.45 -19.81
CA GLN A 240 -42.14 8.99 -19.66
C GLN A 240 -43.14 10.16 -19.64
N LYS A 241 -42.88 11.20 -18.85
CA LYS A 241 -43.74 12.40 -18.79
C LYS A 241 -43.88 13.07 -20.15
N ILE A 242 -42.78 13.26 -20.87
CA ILE A 242 -42.80 13.83 -22.23
C ILE A 242 -43.58 12.92 -23.18
N SER A 243 -43.31 11.61 -23.18
CA SER A 243 -44.04 10.65 -24.01
C SER A 243 -45.56 10.68 -23.75
N THR A 244 -45.98 10.80 -22.49
CA THR A 244 -47.41 10.93 -22.15
C THR A 244 -48.00 12.29 -22.55
N ALA A 245 -47.23 13.37 -22.47
CA ALA A 245 -47.66 14.70 -22.89
C ALA A 245 -47.80 14.81 -24.42
N GLU A 246 -46.90 14.17 -25.16
CA GLU A 246 -46.96 14.01 -26.62
C GLU A 246 -48.15 13.15 -27.05
N ALA A 247 -48.39 12.00 -26.39
CA ALA A 247 -49.55 11.15 -26.70
C ALA A 247 -50.90 11.83 -26.41
N ARG A 248 -50.94 12.77 -25.44
CA ARG A 248 -52.13 13.59 -25.15
C ARG A 248 -52.31 14.77 -26.10
N ALA A 249 -51.31 15.12 -26.91
CA ALA A 249 -51.47 16.11 -27.96
C ALA A 249 -52.22 15.44 -29.14
N PRO A 250 -53.52 15.71 -29.35
CA PRO A 250 -54.24 15.08 -30.46
C PRO A 250 -53.60 15.50 -31.77
N LEU A 251 -53.43 14.54 -32.69
CA LEU A 251 -53.08 14.73 -34.10
C LEU A 251 -53.66 16.04 -34.61
N ALA A 252 -52.77 17.02 -34.78
CA ALA A 252 -53.08 18.43 -34.83
C ALA A 252 -54.20 18.75 -35.84
N THR A 253 -54.33 17.96 -36.90
CA THR A 253 -55.28 18.11 -38.00
C THR A 253 -56.77 18.10 -37.62
N SER A 254 -57.22 17.32 -36.61
CA SER A 254 -58.65 17.29 -36.23
C SER A 254 -59.01 18.27 -35.10
N PHE A 255 -57.99 18.75 -34.37
CA PHE A 255 -58.15 19.62 -33.21
C PHE A 255 -58.18 21.11 -33.59
N TYR A 256 -57.44 21.51 -34.64
CA TYR A 256 -57.53 22.87 -35.22
C TYR A 256 -58.95 23.27 -35.63
N GLN A 257 -59.77 22.29 -36.05
CA GLN A 257 -61.17 22.53 -36.40
C GLN A 257 -62.07 22.79 -35.19
N LYS A 258 -61.74 22.22 -34.02
CA LYS A 258 -62.51 22.40 -32.77
C LYS A 258 -62.09 23.65 -31.99
N LEU A 259 -60.80 23.98 -31.94
CA LEU A 259 -60.30 25.18 -31.25
C LEU A 259 -60.77 26.50 -31.89
N ARG A 260 -61.08 26.51 -33.19
CA ARG A 260 -61.65 27.69 -33.86
C ARG A 260 -63.08 28.02 -33.39
N GLN A 261 -63.79 27.05 -32.79
CA GLN A 261 -65.17 27.21 -32.34
C GLN A 261 -65.31 27.50 -30.83
N GLU A 262 -64.36 27.05 -30.00
CA GLU A 262 -64.39 27.28 -28.56
C GLU A 262 -63.11 28.01 -28.11
N ARG A 263 -63.24 29.26 -27.66
CA ARG A 263 -62.16 30.03 -27.02
C ARG A 263 -61.76 29.40 -25.67
N ASN A 264 -61.10 28.25 -25.71
CA ASN A 264 -60.71 27.48 -24.52
C ASN A 264 -59.43 28.02 -23.87
N PHE A 265 -59.52 29.22 -23.28
CA PHE A 265 -58.48 29.82 -22.43
C PHE A 265 -57.92 28.93 -21.29
N PRO A 266 -58.71 28.06 -20.61
CA PRO A 266 -58.21 27.23 -19.52
C PRO A 266 -57.15 26.22 -19.96
N PHE A 267 -57.23 25.73 -21.20
CA PHE A 267 -56.29 24.76 -21.76
C PHE A 267 -54.91 25.39 -22.01
N PHE A 268 -54.86 26.66 -22.43
CA PHE A 268 -53.61 27.39 -22.65
C PHE A 268 -52.86 27.67 -21.34
N PHE A 269 -53.58 28.04 -20.28
CA PHE A 269 -52.97 28.24 -18.97
C PHE A 269 -52.37 26.94 -18.41
N PHE A 270 -53.07 25.82 -18.59
CA PHE A 270 -52.57 24.49 -18.23
C PHE A 270 -51.28 24.13 -18.99
N ARG A 271 -51.23 24.38 -20.30
CA ARG A 271 -50.03 24.13 -21.12
C ARG A 271 -48.84 25.01 -20.73
N LEU A 272 -49.05 26.30 -20.47
CA LEU A 272 -47.97 27.20 -20.03
C LEU A 272 -47.40 26.77 -18.66
N SER A 273 -48.27 26.37 -17.73
CA SER A 273 -47.84 25.86 -16.42
C SER A 273 -47.05 24.53 -16.54
N GLU A 274 -47.45 23.65 -17.46
CA GLU A 274 -46.73 22.40 -17.77
C GLU A 274 -45.33 22.69 -18.36
N LEU A 275 -45.20 23.71 -19.22
CA LEU A 275 -43.92 24.13 -19.81
C LEU A 275 -42.95 24.78 -18.81
N GLU A 276 -43.49 25.57 -17.87
CA GLU A 276 -42.74 26.17 -16.76
C GLU A 276 -42.24 25.10 -15.78
N ALA A 277 -43.09 24.13 -15.41
CA ALA A 277 -42.70 22.98 -14.60
C ALA A 277 -41.58 22.16 -15.28
N LEU A 278 -41.70 21.92 -16.59
CA LEU A 278 -40.65 21.27 -17.38
C LEU A 278 -39.36 22.10 -17.50
N GLN A 279 -39.39 23.41 -17.26
CA GLN A 279 -38.18 24.26 -17.29
C GLN A 279 -37.39 24.09 -16.00
N HIS A 280 -38.09 24.11 -14.87
CA HIS A 280 -37.50 23.82 -13.57
C HIS A 280 -36.85 22.44 -13.52
N VAL A 281 -37.55 21.41 -14.02
CA VAL A 281 -37.02 20.04 -14.01
C VAL A 281 -35.80 19.90 -14.93
N SER A 282 -35.73 20.65 -16.04
CA SER A 282 -34.54 20.68 -16.92
C SER A 282 -33.31 21.28 -16.22
N PHE A 283 -33.48 22.38 -15.48
CA PHE A 283 -32.39 22.98 -14.71
C PHE A 283 -31.88 22.03 -13.62
N GLU A 284 -32.80 21.38 -12.89
CA GLU A 284 -32.43 20.35 -11.91
C GLU A 284 -31.64 19.21 -12.55
N GLN A 285 -32.00 18.79 -13.77
CA GLN A 285 -31.26 17.72 -14.46
C GLN A 285 -29.85 18.10 -14.90
N ALA A 286 -29.64 19.35 -15.31
CA ALA A 286 -28.30 19.83 -15.58
C ALA A 286 -27.40 19.69 -14.34
N SER A 287 -27.93 20.06 -13.16
CA SER A 287 -27.19 19.95 -11.90
C SER A 287 -26.89 18.50 -11.49
N ARG A 288 -27.83 17.57 -11.73
CA ARG A 288 -27.63 16.13 -11.44
C ARG A 288 -26.62 15.49 -12.40
N THR A 289 -26.65 15.87 -13.67
CA THR A 289 -25.65 15.43 -14.67
C THR A 289 -24.26 15.91 -14.28
N GLU A 290 -24.12 17.15 -13.85
CA GLU A 290 -22.86 17.70 -13.35
C GLU A 290 -22.38 17.00 -12.07
N ALA A 291 -23.28 16.67 -11.14
CA ALA A 291 -22.93 15.91 -9.94
C ALA A 291 -22.41 14.51 -10.28
N ALA A 292 -23.08 13.79 -11.19
CA ALA A 292 -22.63 12.49 -11.66
C ALA A 292 -21.26 12.57 -12.35
N ALA A 293 -21.06 13.57 -13.23
CA ALA A 293 -19.80 13.80 -13.91
C ALA A 293 -18.65 14.12 -12.93
N ARG A 294 -18.90 14.93 -11.90
CA ARG A 294 -17.92 15.20 -10.84
C ARG A 294 -17.54 13.94 -10.07
N SER A 295 -18.54 13.14 -9.64
CA SER A 295 -18.25 11.88 -8.94
C SER A 295 -17.53 10.85 -9.81
N ALA A 296 -17.78 10.84 -11.13
CA ALA A 296 -17.04 10.02 -12.08
C ALA A 296 -15.56 10.44 -12.16
N ALA A 297 -15.29 11.75 -12.24
CA ALA A 297 -13.94 12.29 -12.28
C ALA A 297 -13.16 12.04 -10.99
N GLU A 298 -13.82 12.18 -9.83
CA GLU A 298 -13.22 11.84 -8.52
C GLU A 298 -12.87 10.35 -8.42
N LEU A 299 -13.77 9.47 -8.86
CA LEU A 299 -13.51 8.03 -8.92
C LEU A 299 -12.35 7.71 -9.86
N SER A 300 -12.34 8.28 -11.07
CA SER A 300 -11.23 8.10 -12.03
C SER A 300 -9.90 8.58 -11.45
N SER A 301 -9.87 9.75 -10.80
CA SER A 301 -8.64 10.25 -10.18
C SER A 301 -8.13 9.33 -9.07
N ALA A 302 -9.03 8.69 -8.32
CA ALA A 302 -8.66 7.73 -7.29
C ALA A 302 -8.12 6.41 -7.87
N LEU A 303 -8.43 6.09 -9.13
CA LEU A 303 -7.99 4.86 -9.79
C LEU A 303 -6.61 4.97 -10.44
N ILE A 304 -5.98 6.14 -10.46
CA ILE A 304 -4.66 6.35 -11.06
C ILE A 304 -3.64 5.36 -10.48
N GLY A 305 -2.94 4.65 -11.37
CA GLY A 305 -1.97 3.63 -10.98
C GLY A 305 -2.56 2.24 -10.71
N THR A 306 -3.84 2.03 -11.05
CA THR A 306 -4.48 0.70 -11.07
C THR A 306 -4.72 0.22 -12.50
N ASP A 307 -4.80 -1.08 -12.69
CA ASP A 307 -5.03 -1.71 -14.00
C ASP A 307 -6.42 -1.39 -14.56
N ALA A 308 -7.38 -1.09 -13.68
CA ALA A 308 -8.76 -0.79 -14.06
C ALA A 308 -8.96 0.68 -14.48
N TYR A 309 -7.95 1.54 -14.32
CA TYR A 309 -8.07 2.99 -14.52
C TYR A 309 -8.63 3.36 -15.89
N GLU A 310 -8.01 2.88 -16.97
CA GLU A 310 -8.41 3.25 -18.34
C GLU A 310 -9.82 2.76 -18.68
N ARG A 311 -10.10 1.50 -18.34
CA ARG A 311 -11.40 0.85 -18.60
C ARG A 311 -12.53 1.60 -17.89
N ILE A 312 -12.40 1.79 -16.57
CA ILE A 312 -13.46 2.41 -15.76
C ILE A 312 -13.64 3.89 -16.14
N THR A 313 -12.55 4.61 -16.37
CA THR A 313 -12.65 6.02 -16.80
C THR A 313 -13.39 6.13 -18.13
N HIS A 314 -13.11 5.25 -19.09
CA HIS A 314 -13.80 5.21 -20.35
C HIS A 314 -15.29 4.82 -20.19
N GLU A 315 -15.59 3.76 -19.43
CA GLU A 315 -16.96 3.32 -19.16
C GLU A 315 -17.80 4.43 -18.51
N ASN A 316 -17.25 5.08 -17.47
CA ASN A 316 -17.91 6.18 -16.79
C ASN A 316 -18.15 7.37 -17.74
N GLN A 317 -17.16 7.71 -18.56
CA GLN A 317 -17.28 8.79 -19.55
C GLN A 317 -18.38 8.49 -20.57
N CYS A 318 -18.40 7.27 -21.14
CA CYS A 318 -19.45 6.84 -22.07
C CYS A 318 -20.84 6.94 -21.44
N GLN A 319 -20.99 6.56 -20.17
CA GLN A 319 -22.26 6.63 -19.46
C GLN A 319 -22.73 8.06 -19.24
N ILE A 320 -21.83 8.97 -18.86
CA ILE A 320 -22.12 10.41 -18.70
C ILE A 320 -22.48 11.05 -20.05
N ASP A 321 -21.77 10.70 -21.11
CA ASP A 321 -22.06 11.18 -22.46
C ASP A 321 -23.44 10.72 -22.94
N GLU A 322 -23.83 9.48 -22.64
CA GLU A 322 -25.16 8.95 -22.95
C GLU A 322 -26.27 9.70 -22.20
N PHE A 323 -26.10 9.99 -20.91
CA PHE A 323 -27.06 10.83 -20.18
C PHE A 323 -27.15 12.24 -20.75
N THR A 324 -26.01 12.83 -21.10
CA THR A 324 -25.95 14.15 -21.73
C THR A 324 -26.67 14.15 -23.07
N ARG A 325 -26.52 13.09 -23.87
CA ARG A 325 -27.22 12.90 -25.15
C ARG A 325 -28.73 12.79 -24.94
N ARG A 326 -29.18 11.92 -24.03
CA ARG A 326 -30.61 11.77 -23.67
C ARG A 326 -31.21 13.10 -23.22
N PHE A 327 -30.52 13.81 -22.33
CA PHE A 327 -30.96 15.11 -21.84
C PHE A 327 -31.08 16.17 -22.95
N LYS A 328 -30.11 16.25 -23.87
CA LYS A 328 -30.18 17.15 -25.04
C LYS A 328 -31.38 16.85 -25.93
N LEU A 329 -31.70 15.57 -26.15
CA LEU A 329 -32.88 15.18 -26.93
C LEU A 329 -34.18 15.62 -26.24
N LEU A 330 -34.26 15.51 -24.91
CA LEU A 330 -35.42 16.00 -24.15
C LEU A 330 -35.60 17.51 -24.27
N ILE A 331 -34.49 18.28 -24.20
CA ILE A 331 -34.53 19.74 -24.42
C ILE A 331 -35.01 20.05 -25.84
N PHE A 332 -34.53 19.33 -26.85
CA PHE A 332 -34.93 19.55 -28.24
C PHE A 332 -36.42 19.26 -28.47
N ALA A 333 -36.92 18.12 -27.96
CA ALA A 333 -38.35 17.79 -28.01
C ALA A 333 -39.20 18.88 -27.34
N LYS A 334 -38.74 19.42 -26.19
CA LYS A 334 -39.38 20.55 -25.52
C LYS A 334 -39.43 21.81 -26.39
N LEU A 335 -38.32 22.19 -27.03
CA LEU A 335 -38.26 23.37 -27.89
C LEU A 335 -39.22 23.27 -29.08
N VAL A 336 -39.34 22.08 -29.67
CA VAL A 336 -40.30 21.82 -30.76
C VAL A 336 -41.74 21.99 -30.26
N SER A 337 -42.10 21.40 -29.11
CA SER A 337 -43.43 21.55 -28.51
C SER A 337 -43.77 23.00 -28.16
N ASN A 338 -42.79 23.78 -27.68
CA ASN A 338 -42.94 25.21 -27.40
C ASN A 338 -43.25 26.02 -28.67
N LEU A 339 -42.54 25.73 -29.77
CA LEU A 339 -42.74 26.40 -31.05
C LEU A 339 -44.11 26.10 -31.66
N GLU A 340 -44.58 24.85 -31.55
CA GLU A 340 -45.93 24.46 -31.97
C GLU A 340 -47.00 25.19 -31.16
N THR A 341 -46.83 25.27 -29.84
CA THR A 341 -47.76 25.98 -28.95
C THR A 341 -47.78 27.49 -29.24
N PHE A 342 -46.63 28.09 -29.53
CA PHE A 342 -46.53 29.51 -29.92
C PHE A 342 -47.19 29.77 -31.29
N ALA A 343 -46.95 28.89 -32.27
CA ALA A 343 -47.59 28.98 -33.58
C ALA A 343 -49.13 28.87 -33.47
N GLN A 344 -49.63 28.00 -32.58
CA GLN A 344 -51.07 27.91 -32.26
C GLN A 344 -51.62 29.21 -31.66
N LEU A 345 -50.89 29.88 -30.77
CA LEU A 345 -51.28 31.17 -30.20
C LEU A 345 -51.34 32.27 -31.26
N CYS A 346 -50.35 32.33 -32.15
CA CYS A 346 -50.33 33.30 -33.25
C CYS A 346 -51.41 33.06 -34.31
N ALA A 347 -51.93 31.85 -34.45
CA ALA A 347 -53.00 31.53 -35.40
C ALA A 347 -54.42 31.87 -34.87
N ILE A 348 -54.56 32.13 -33.57
CA ILE A 348 -55.84 32.46 -32.89
C ILE A 348 -55.97 33.98 -32.66
N ALA A 349 -54.86 34.70 -32.56
CA ALA A 349 -54.79 36.17 -32.56
C ALA A 349 -55.01 36.74 -33.97
#